data_AF-A0A815X646-F1
#
_entry.id   AF-A0A815X646-F1
#
_cell.length_a   1.000
_cell.length_b   1.000
_cell.length_c   1.000
_cell.angle_alpha   90.00
_cell.angle_beta   90.00
_cell.angle_gamma   90.00
#
_symmetry.space_group_name_H-M   'P 1'
#
loop_
_entity.id
_entity.type
_entity.pdbx_description
1 polymer ?
#
loop_
_entity_poly.entity_id
_entity_poly.type
_entity_poly.pdbx_seq_one_letter_code
_entity_poly.pdbx_strand_id
1 'polypeptide(L)' 'TWNQQENCHGYNVLWGIAPNKLYNSWMVYENNFLELKSLSVDQIYYFSVEAFNGNGISERANIIKIE' A
#
# COMPACT_ATOMS: atom_id res chain seq x y z
N THR A 1 -5.36 -7.06 1.69
CA THR A 1 -5.82 -6.52 2.98
C THR A 1 -4.62 -6.36 3.90
N TRP A 2 -4.73 -5.59 4.97
CA TRP A 2 -3.69 -5.43 5.99
C TRP A 2 -4.32 -5.27 7.38
N ASN A 3 -3.49 -5.32 8.44
CA ASN A 3 -3.99 -5.14 9.81
C ASN A 3 -4.25 -3.67 10.09
N GLN A 4 -5.45 -3.38 10.59
CA GLN A 4 -5.81 -2.03 10.99
C GLN A 4 -4.93 -1.57 12.17
N GLN A 5 -4.49 -0.32 12.11
CA GLN A 5 -3.73 0.37 13.13
C GLN A 5 -4.65 1.32 13.91
N GLU A 6 -4.33 1.54 15.18
CA GLU A 6 -5.02 2.54 15.99
C GLU A 6 -4.59 3.96 15.58
N ASN A 7 -5.47 4.95 15.80
CA ASN A 7 -5.19 6.37 15.58
C ASN A 7 -4.75 6.75 14.15
N CYS A 8 -5.10 5.95 13.14
CA CYS A 8 -4.91 6.30 11.73
C CYS A 8 -6.20 6.83 11.10
N HIS A 9 -6.08 7.77 10.17
CA HIS A 9 -7.19 8.19 9.31
C HIS A 9 -7.31 7.32 8.05
N GLY A 10 -6.21 6.68 7.64
CA GLY A 10 -6.17 5.83 6.48
C GLY A 10 -4.77 5.30 6.18
N TYR A 11 -4.61 4.78 4.96
CA TYR A 11 -3.39 4.18 4.47
C TYR A 11 -3.08 4.61 3.05
N ASN A 12 -1.79 4.75 2.73
CA ASN A 12 -1.31 4.74 1.35
C ASN A 12 -0.90 3.31 1.01
N VAL A 13 -1.52 2.75 -0.02
CA VAL A 13 -1.09 1.49 -0.64
C VAL A 13 -0.17 1.85 -1.80
N LEU A 14 1.10 1.43 -1.74
CA LEU A 14 2.08 1.69 -2.78
C LEU A 14 2.43 0.42 -3.54
N TRP A 15 2.63 0.52 -4.85
CA TRP A 15 3.06 -0.62 -5.66
C TRP A 15 3.90 -0.26 -6.88
N GLY A 16 4.64 -1.25 -7.38
CA GLY A 16 5.43 -1.13 -8.60
C GLY A 16 6.06 -2.44 -9.05
N ILE A 17 6.88 -2.39 -10.10
CA ILE A 17 7.49 -3.56 -10.75
C ILE A 17 8.87 -3.93 -10.19
N ALA A 18 9.37 -3.18 -9.21
CA ALA A 18 10.62 -3.45 -8.52
C ALA A 18 10.50 -3.01 -7.05
N PRO A 19 11.21 -3.65 -6.10
CA PRO A 19 11.04 -3.39 -4.66
C PRO A 19 11.42 -1.95 -4.27
N ASN A 20 12.34 -1.33 -4.99
CA ASN A 20 12.76 0.06 -4.77
C ASN A 20 12.01 1.08 -5.66
N LYS A 21 10.99 0.66 -6.41
CA LYS A 21 10.26 1.49 -7.38
C LYS A 21 8.75 1.42 -7.21
N LEU A 22 8.27 1.70 -6.01
CA LEU A 22 6.83 1.74 -5.68
C LEU A 22 6.23 3.10 -6.09
N TYR A 23 6.14 3.35 -7.39
CA TYR A 23 5.75 4.66 -7.94
C TYR A 23 4.24 4.86 -8.05
N ASN A 24 3.46 3.80 -7.97
CA ASN A 24 2.01 3.92 -7.89
C ASN A 24 1.59 3.99 -6.42
N SER A 25 0.58 4.79 -6.13
CA SER A 25 -0.03 4.84 -4.81
C SER A 25 -1.53 5.08 -4.88
N TRP A 26 -2.23 4.59 -3.87
CA TRP A 26 -3.65 4.83 -3.67
C TRP A 26 -3.92 5.08 -2.18
N MET A 27 -4.59 6.18 -1.87
CA MET A 27 -4.99 6.53 -0.52
C MET A 27 -6.36 5.90 -0.16
N VAL A 28 -6.40 5.12 0.90
CA VAL A 28 -7.58 4.42 1.39
C VAL A 28 -7.96 4.99 2.76
N TYR A 29 -9.16 5.54 2.87
CA TYR A 29 -9.70 6.09 4.13
C TYR A 29 -10.52 5.04 4.87
N GLU A 30 -10.40 5.02 6.21
CA GLU A 30 -11.24 4.24 7.13
C GLU A 30 -11.42 2.76 6.78
N ASN A 31 -10.48 2.19 6.02
CA ASN A 31 -10.56 0.82 5.53
C ASN A 31 -9.16 0.21 5.44
N ASN A 32 -9.08 -1.13 5.49
CA ASN A 32 -7.83 -1.90 5.53
C ASN A 32 -7.67 -2.84 4.33
N PHE A 33 -8.33 -2.51 3.21
CA PHE A 33 -8.15 -3.21 1.94
C PHE A 33 -8.28 -2.28 0.73
N LEU A 34 -7.73 -2.73 -0.39
CA LEU A 34 -7.88 -2.13 -1.71
C LEU A 34 -8.13 -3.27 -2.70
N GLU A 35 -9.23 -3.18 -3.47
CA GLU A 35 -9.46 -4.05 -4.62
C GLU A 35 -8.85 -3.38 -5.86
N LEU A 36 -7.76 -3.94 -6.39
CA LEU A 36 -7.00 -3.35 -7.48
C LEU A 36 -7.23 -4.13 -8.79
N LYS A 37 -7.94 -3.53 -9.75
CA LYS A 37 -8.33 -4.16 -11.03
C LYS A 37 -7.49 -3.72 -12.23
N SER A 38 -6.48 -2.88 -12.00
CA SER A 38 -5.68 -2.24 -13.04
C SER A 38 -4.25 -2.80 -13.13
N LEU A 39 -4.08 -4.09 -12.82
CA LEU A 39 -2.79 -4.78 -12.91
C LEU A 39 -2.67 -5.54 -14.24
N SER A 40 -1.47 -5.57 -14.79
CA SER A 40 -1.15 -6.41 -15.95
C SER A 40 -0.99 -7.87 -15.51
N VAL A 41 -1.43 -8.80 -16.35
CA VAL A 41 -1.15 -10.24 -16.20
C VAL A 41 0.34 -10.53 -16.42
N ASP A 42 0.84 -11.62 -15.84
CA ASP A 42 2.22 -12.11 -15.96
C ASP A 42 3.30 -11.08 -15.55
N GLN A 43 2.95 -10.14 -14.67
CA GLN A 43 3.84 -9.11 -14.16
C GLN A 43 4.02 -9.25 -12.65
N ILE A 44 5.27 -9.39 -12.22
CA ILE A 44 5.61 -9.35 -10.81
C ILE A 44 5.37 -7.93 -10.28
N TYR A 45 4.68 -7.83 -9.15
CA TYR A 45 4.46 -6.60 -8.44
C TYR A 45 5.04 -6.66 -7.02
N TYR A 46 5.41 -5.49 -6.51
CA TYR A 46 5.84 -5.28 -5.15
C TYR A 46 4.86 -4.30 -4.50
N PHE A 47 4.43 -4.59 -3.28
CA PHE A 47 3.48 -3.80 -2.53
C PHE A 47 4.05 -3.40 -1.17
N SER A 48 3.67 -2.22 -0.70
CA SER A 48 3.91 -1.74 0.66
C SER A 48 2.73 -0.88 1.10
N VAL A 49 2.52 -0.80 2.42
CA VAL A 49 1.49 0.06 3.01
C VAL A 49 2.13 0.96 4.06
N GLU A 50 1.68 2.20 4.16
CA GLU A 50 2.01 3.14 5.24
C GLU A 50 0.70 3.76 5.75
N ALA A 51 0.58 3.94 7.05
CA ALA A 51 -0.58 4.59 7.67
C ALA A 51 -0.37 6.11 7.67
N PHE A 52 -1.47 6.87 7.69
CA PHE A 52 -1.40 8.32 7.88
C PHE A 52 -2.48 8.84 8.83
N ASN A 53 -2.19 9.98 9.46
CA ASN A 53 -3.16 10.77 10.21
C ASN A 53 -2.80 12.27 10.13
N GLY A 54 -3.39 13.10 11.00
CA GLY A 54 -3.11 14.55 11.05
C GLY A 54 -1.65 14.91 11.40
N ASN A 55 -0.87 13.97 11.92
CA ASN A 55 0.53 14.17 12.30
C ASN A 55 1.52 13.71 11.21
N GLY A 56 1.04 13.14 10.10
CA GLY A 56 1.88 12.72 8.97
C GLY A 56 1.70 11.24 8.60
N ILE A 57 2.76 10.66 8.02
CA ILE A 57 2.82 9.28 7.53
C ILE A 57 3.72 8.41 8.42
N SER A 58 3.37 7.14 8.57
CA SER A 58 4.19 6.16 9.30
C SER A 58 5.38 5.69 8.48
N GLU A 59 6.26 4.89 9.10
CA GLU A 59 7.15 4.03 8.34
C GLU A 59 6.36 3.05 7.47
N ARG A 60 6.99 2.63 6.37
CA ARG A 60 6.43 1.64 5.46
C ARG A 60 6.50 0.25 6.07
N ALA A 61 5.43 -0.51 5.90
CA ALA A 61 5.45 -1.94 6.13
C ALA A 61 6.47 -2.63 5.21
N ASN A 62 6.83 -3.86 5.56
CA ASN A 62 7.71 -4.68 4.74
C ASN A 62 7.11 -4.85 3.34
N ILE A 63 8.00 -4.79 2.34
CA ILE A 63 7.63 -5.00 0.95
C ILE A 63 7.21 -6.46 0.74
N ILE A 64 6.07 -6.66 0.08
CA ILE A 64 5.57 -7.98 -0.29
C ILE A 64 5.66 -8.11 -1.82
N LYS A 65 6.26 -9.20 -2.29
CA LYS A 65 6.30 -9.58 -3.71
C LYS A 65 5.08 -10.44 -4.03
N ILE A 66 4.40 -10.12 -5.14
CA ILE A 66 3.29 -10.88 -5.71
C ILE A 66 3.64 -11.21 -7.16
N GLU A 67 3.37 -12.45 -7.58
CA GLU A 67 3.57 -12.96 -8.95
C GLU A 67 2.24 -13.14 -9.67
#